data_AF-A0A4T0UXH5-F1
#
_entry.id   AF-A0A4T0UXH5-F1
#
_cell.length_a   1.000
_cell.length_b   1.000
_cell.length_c   1.000
_cell.angle_alpha   90.00
_cell.angle_beta   90.00
_cell.angle_gamma   90.00
#
_symmetry.space_group_name_H-M   'P 1'
#
loop_
_entity.id
_entity.type
_entity.pdbx_description
1 polymer ?
#
loop_
_entity_poly.entity_id
_entity_poly.type
_entity_poly.pdbx_seq_one_letter_code
_entity_poly.pdbx_strand_id
1 'polypeptide(L)'
;MSGRPAQATGSDRDVRRAWWSLALFVPSTVAAFVIGEGLAAAFGYADLVDVPVGVALAAGLPAILVFALPVAAVWYFGHRAVRRGHPQGRVPIIVAAVVGGGFLALNLLQLAMRLVL
;
A
#
# COMPACT_ATOMS: atom_id res chain seq x y z
N MET A 1 -18.62 -38.02 -13.99
CA MET A 1 -17.76 -36.81 -14.12
C MET A 1 -18.47 -35.65 -13.44
N SER A 2 -18.32 -35.51 -12.12
CA SER A 2 -19.06 -34.52 -11.32
C SER A 2 -18.09 -33.78 -10.40
N GLY A 3 -17.60 -32.65 -10.88
CA GLY A 3 -16.82 -31.71 -10.08
C GLY A 3 -16.75 -30.36 -10.76
N ARG A 4 -17.05 -29.29 -10.00
CA ARG A 4 -16.81 -27.85 -10.25
C ARG A 4 -17.98 -26.96 -10.70
N PRO A 5 -18.96 -26.73 -9.81
CA PRO A 5 -19.56 -25.40 -9.65
C PRO A 5 -18.93 -24.61 -8.49
N ALA A 6 -18.48 -25.29 -7.43
CA ALA A 6 -17.95 -24.63 -6.22
C ALA A 6 -16.60 -23.91 -6.42
N GLN A 7 -15.73 -24.40 -7.33
CA GLN A 7 -14.41 -23.80 -7.58
C GLN A 7 -14.48 -22.47 -8.35
N ALA A 8 -15.43 -22.31 -9.30
CA ALA A 8 -15.59 -21.08 -10.07
C ALA A 8 -16.02 -19.91 -9.17
N THR A 9 -17.04 -20.11 -8.31
CA THR A 9 -17.60 -19.04 -7.47
C THR A 9 -16.65 -18.53 -6.37
N GLY A 10 -15.71 -19.36 -5.91
CA GLY A 10 -14.71 -18.96 -4.91
C GLY A 10 -13.63 -18.06 -5.50
N SER A 11 -13.27 -18.28 -6.76
CA SER A 11 -12.21 -17.54 -7.44
C SER A 11 -12.68 -16.16 -7.91
N ASP A 12 -13.90 -16.05 -8.45
CA ASP A 12 -14.48 -14.75 -8.81
C ASP A 12 -14.64 -13.83 -7.61
N ARG A 13 -14.89 -14.40 -6.43
CA ARG A 13 -14.93 -13.68 -5.15
C ARG A 13 -13.56 -13.13 -4.76
N ASP A 14 -12.48 -13.86 -5.00
CA ASP A 14 -11.11 -13.39 -4.69
C ASP A 14 -10.66 -12.28 -5.64
N VAL A 15 -10.97 -12.39 -6.94
CA VAL A 15 -10.70 -11.32 -7.92
C VAL A 15 -11.47 -10.05 -7.53
N ARG A 16 -12.77 -10.18 -7.21
CA ARG A 16 -13.58 -9.04 -6.75
C ARG A 16 -13.05 -8.44 -5.46
N ARG A 17 -12.60 -9.26 -4.50
CA ARG A 17 -11.96 -8.79 -3.26
C ARG A 17 -10.66 -8.05 -3.53
N ALA A 18 -9.82 -8.52 -4.45
CA ALA A 18 -8.59 -7.83 -4.82
C ALA A 18 -8.88 -6.43 -5.39
N TRP A 19 -9.90 -6.28 -6.22
CA TRP A 19 -10.36 -4.96 -6.70
C TRP A 19 -10.91 -4.09 -5.58
N TRP A 20 -11.72 -4.64 -4.67
CA TRP A 20 -12.19 -3.90 -3.50
C TRP A 20 -11.07 -3.48 -2.55
N SER A 21 -10.00 -4.27 -2.43
CA SER A 21 -8.82 -3.90 -1.66
C SER A 21 -8.09 -2.69 -2.24
N LEU A 22 -8.24 -2.39 -3.53
CA LEU A 22 -7.71 -1.13 -4.08
C LEU A 22 -8.43 0.10 -3.51
N ALA A 23 -9.71 -0.02 -3.14
CA ALA A 23 -10.44 1.06 -2.50
C ALA A 23 -9.86 1.43 -1.12
N LEU A 24 -9.12 0.52 -0.47
CA LEU A 24 -8.44 0.79 0.79
C LEU A 24 -7.25 1.75 0.65
N PHE A 25 -6.75 2.00 -0.58
CA PHE A 25 -5.71 3.01 -0.78
C PHE A 25 -6.17 4.41 -0.40
N VAL A 26 -7.45 4.75 -0.61
CA VAL A 26 -7.97 6.08 -0.24
C VAL A 26 -7.89 6.31 1.27
N PRO A 27 -8.51 5.48 2.13
CA PRO A 27 -8.40 5.67 3.57
C PRO A 27 -6.97 5.46 4.09
N SER A 28 -6.16 4.58 3.49
CA SER A 28 -4.77 4.42 3.91
C SER A 28 -3.91 5.64 3.59
N THR A 29 -4.17 6.32 2.47
CA THR A 29 -3.48 7.57 2.10
C THR A 29 -3.80 8.66 3.12
N VAL A 30 -5.09 8.83 3.44
CA VAL A 30 -5.53 9.80 4.45
C VAL A 30 -4.90 9.47 5.81
N ALA A 31 -4.93 8.20 6.23
CA ALA A 31 -4.33 7.78 7.49
C ALA A 31 -2.82 7.98 7.52
N ALA A 32 -2.10 7.63 6.44
CA ALA A 32 -0.66 7.85 6.32
C ALA A 32 -0.31 9.34 6.42
N PHE A 33 -1.08 10.21 5.76
CA PHE A 33 -0.88 11.66 5.84
C PHE A 33 -1.13 12.18 7.26
N VAL A 34 -2.24 11.79 7.89
CA VAL A 34 -2.57 12.18 9.27
C VAL A 34 -1.51 11.72 10.25
N ILE A 35 -0.95 10.52 10.07
CA ILE A 35 0.11 10.00 10.94
C ILE A 35 1.42 10.74 10.70
N GLY A 36 1.81 10.94 9.44
CA GLY A 36 3.05 11.65 9.10
C GLY A 36 3.04 13.08 9.59
N GLU A 37 2.06 13.88 9.17
CA GLU A 37 1.94 15.29 9.56
C GLU A 37 1.59 15.44 11.03
N GLY A 38 0.74 14.56 11.57
CA GLY A 38 0.38 14.59 12.98
C GLY A 38 1.57 14.31 13.90
N LEU A 39 2.45 13.37 13.53
CA LEU A 39 3.69 13.12 14.26
C LEU A 39 4.68 14.27 14.09
N ALA A 40 4.84 14.83 12.89
CA ALA A 40 5.69 16.00 12.68
C ALA A 40 5.24 17.18 13.57
N ALA A 41 3.92 17.45 13.60
CA ALA A 41 3.32 18.46 14.46
C ALA A 41 3.54 18.17 15.95
N ALA A 42 3.43 16.90 16.38
CA ALA A 42 3.72 16.49 17.75
C ALA A 42 5.19 16.70 18.14
N PHE A 43 6.11 16.61 17.18
CA PHE A 43 7.52 16.95 17.35
C PHE A 43 7.82 18.45 17.23
N GLY A 44 6.81 19.29 16.98
CA GLY A 44 6.93 20.75 16.89
C GLY A 44 7.25 21.29 15.49
N TYR A 45 7.10 20.47 14.45
CA TYR A 45 7.35 20.87 13.06
C TYR A 45 6.05 21.14 12.31
N ALA A 46 6.05 22.11 11.41
CA ALA A 46 4.86 22.49 10.64
C ALA A 46 4.53 21.48 9.53
N ASP A 47 5.54 20.84 8.96
CA ASP A 47 5.43 19.82 7.93
C ASP A 47 6.60 18.84 8.03
N LEU A 48 6.58 17.82 7.17
CA LEU A 48 7.68 16.86 7.03
C LEU A 48 8.80 17.34 6.09
N VAL A 49 8.74 18.53 5.48
CA VAL A 49 9.67 18.96 4.42
C VAL A 49 11.04 19.31 5.01
N ASP A 50 11.07 20.18 6.02
CA ASP A 50 12.29 20.74 6.62
C ASP A 50 12.53 20.25 8.05
N VAL A 51 12.42 18.93 8.25
CA VAL A 51 12.65 18.29 9.55
C VAL A 51 13.97 17.53 9.61
N PRO A 52 14.61 17.40 10.80
CA PRO A 52 15.76 16.55 10.99
C PRO A 52 15.49 15.11 10.55
N VAL A 53 16.50 14.42 10.02
CA VAL A 53 16.37 13.04 9.49
C VAL A 53 15.75 12.08 10.51
N GLY A 54 16.09 12.22 11.81
CA GLY A 54 15.49 11.40 12.87
C GLY A 54 13.97 11.57 12.98
N VAL A 55 13.46 12.80 12.83
CA VAL A 55 12.01 13.10 12.85
C VAL A 55 11.36 12.60 11.56
N ALA A 56 11.99 12.82 10.40
CA ALA A 56 11.50 12.30 9.12
C ALA A 56 11.33 10.78 9.15
N LEU A 57 12.27 10.06 9.75
CA LEU A 57 12.18 8.60 9.91
C LEU A 57 11.09 8.21 10.92
N ALA A 58 11.05 8.86 12.08
CA ALA A 58 10.08 8.55 13.15
C ALA A 58 8.62 8.78 12.71
N ALA A 59 8.36 9.79 11.88
CA ALA A 59 7.02 10.11 11.37
C ALA A 59 6.71 9.41 10.03
N GLY A 60 7.70 9.34 9.13
CA GLY A 60 7.54 8.77 7.79
C GLY A 60 7.41 7.25 7.78
N LEU A 61 8.18 6.53 8.62
CA LEU A 61 8.10 5.06 8.66
C LEU A 61 6.69 4.55 9.06
N PRO A 62 6.05 5.06 10.13
CA PRO A 62 4.67 4.68 10.45
C PRO A 62 3.68 4.98 9.32
N ALA A 63 3.80 6.14 8.66
CA ALA A 63 2.95 6.49 7.53
C ALA A 63 3.10 5.50 6.36
N ILE A 64 4.33 5.11 6.02
CA ILE A 64 4.62 4.10 4.99
C ILE A 64 4.02 2.75 5.38
N LEU A 65 4.14 2.32 6.64
CA LEU A 65 3.58 1.06 7.11
C LEU A 65 2.05 1.02 6.95
N VAL A 66 1.37 2.12 7.29
CA VAL A 66 -0.08 2.22 7.12
C VAL A 66 -0.48 2.20 5.65
N PHE A 67 0.28 2.88 4.79
CA PHE A 67 0.06 2.85 3.34
C PHE A 67 0.34 1.48 2.71
N ALA A 68 1.22 0.67 3.30
CA ALA A 68 1.54 -0.67 2.80
C ALA A 68 0.45 -1.72 3.07
N LEU A 69 -0.46 -1.48 4.02
CA LEU A 69 -1.56 -2.39 4.35
C LEU A 69 -2.45 -2.79 3.15
N PRO A 70 -2.98 -1.86 2.34
CA PRO A 70 -3.74 -2.22 1.15
C PRO A 70 -2.90 -2.97 0.11
N VAL A 71 -1.60 -2.67 -0.03
CA VAL A 71 -0.70 -3.41 -0.93
C VAL A 71 -0.67 -4.88 -0.53
N ALA A 72 -0.50 -5.17 0.77
CA ALA A 72 -0.50 -6.53 1.29
C ALA A 72 -1.85 -7.25 1.06
N ALA A 73 -2.98 -6.56 1.26
CA ALA A 73 -4.30 -7.11 1.01
C ALA A 73 -4.52 -7.47 -0.46
N VAL A 74 -4.18 -6.55 -1.37
CA VAL A 74 -4.28 -6.77 -2.82
C VAL A 74 -3.35 -7.91 -3.26
N TRP A 75 -2.11 -7.94 -2.75
CA TRP A 75 -1.17 -9.01 -3.02
C TRP A 75 -1.71 -10.37 -2.58
N TYR A 76 -2.25 -10.47 -1.35
CA TYR A 76 -2.80 -11.71 -0.82
C TYR A 76 -3.98 -12.23 -1.65
N PHE A 77 -4.98 -11.40 -1.93
CA PHE A 77 -6.16 -11.84 -2.69
C PHE A 77 -5.85 -12.07 -4.17
N GLY A 78 -5.05 -11.20 -4.79
CA GLY A 78 -4.63 -11.36 -6.18
C GLY A 78 -3.80 -12.61 -6.39
N HIS A 79 -2.79 -12.86 -5.54
CA HIS A 79 -1.93 -14.04 -5.66
C HIS A 79 -2.71 -15.34 -5.44
N ARG A 80 -3.67 -15.33 -4.50
CA ARG A 80 -4.58 -16.45 -4.28
C ARG A 80 -5.45 -16.73 -5.52
N ALA A 81 -5.97 -15.70 -6.18
CA ALA A 81 -6.75 -15.85 -7.41
C ALA A 81 -5.89 -16.40 -8.58
N VAL A 82 -4.64 -15.92 -8.72
CA VAL A 82 -3.71 -16.43 -9.74
C VAL A 82 -3.37 -17.90 -9.51
N ARG A 83 -3.08 -18.29 -8.26
CA ARG A 83 -2.83 -19.70 -7.90
C ARG A 83 -4.04 -20.61 -8.15
N ARG A 84 -5.24 -20.05 -8.20
CA ARG A 84 -6.49 -20.77 -8.50
C ARG A 84 -6.82 -20.81 -10.00
N GLY A 85 -5.93 -20.34 -10.86
CA GLY A 85 -6.06 -20.41 -12.31
C GLY A 85 -6.73 -19.19 -12.95
N HIS A 86 -6.92 -18.08 -12.21
CA HIS A 86 -7.54 -16.87 -12.74
C HIS A 86 -6.48 -15.78 -12.95
N PRO A 87 -5.96 -15.64 -14.19
CA PRO A 87 -4.86 -14.70 -14.48
C PRO A 87 -5.26 -13.23 -14.28
N GLN A 88 -6.56 -12.93 -14.29
CA GLN A 88 -7.13 -11.61 -14.01
C GLN A 88 -6.73 -11.06 -12.62
N GLY A 89 -6.37 -11.93 -11.67
CA GLY A 89 -5.83 -11.51 -10.38
C GLY A 89 -4.49 -10.79 -10.44
N ARG A 90 -3.76 -10.84 -11.57
CA ARG A 90 -2.47 -10.16 -11.75
C ARG A 90 -2.61 -8.64 -11.89
N VAL A 91 -3.67 -8.17 -12.54
CA VAL A 91 -3.89 -6.74 -12.80
C VAL A 91 -3.93 -5.94 -11.50
N PRO A 92 -4.76 -6.26 -10.49
CA PRO A 92 -4.78 -5.49 -9.25
C PRO A 92 -3.44 -5.57 -8.50
N ILE A 93 -2.71 -6.69 -8.56
CA ILE A 93 -1.37 -6.80 -7.98
C ILE A 93 -0.40 -5.80 -8.62
N ILE A 94 -0.38 -5.72 -9.97
CA ILE A 94 0.48 -4.80 -10.70
C ILE A 94 0.13 -3.35 -10.33
N VAL A 95 -1.17 -3.02 -10.28
CA VAL A 95 -1.63 -1.69 -9.88
C VAL A 95 -1.15 -1.35 -8.46
N ALA A 96 -1.36 -2.24 -7.50
CA ALA A 96 -0.91 -2.02 -6.13
C ALA A 96 0.63 -1.94 -6.01
N ALA A 97 1.36 -2.71 -6.82
CA ALA A 97 2.82 -2.66 -6.86
C ALA A 97 3.34 -1.35 -7.44
N VAL A 98 2.71 -0.83 -8.50
CA VAL A 98 3.08 0.47 -9.09
C VAL A 98 2.77 1.61 -8.12
N VAL A 99 1.58 1.62 -7.51
CA VAL A 99 1.19 2.67 -6.56
C VAL A 99 2.02 2.60 -5.28
N GLY A 100 2.11 1.41 -4.67
CA GLY A 100 2.91 1.16 -3.46
C GLY A 100 4.40 1.42 -3.68
N GLY A 101 4.95 0.90 -4.77
CA GLY A 101 6.34 1.08 -5.15
C GLY A 101 6.68 2.52 -5.49
N GLY A 102 5.80 3.23 -6.20
CA GLY A 102 5.97 4.65 -6.49
C GLY A 102 5.99 5.50 -5.22
N PHE A 103 5.05 5.27 -4.30
CA PHE A 103 5.04 5.95 -3.01
C PHE A 103 6.32 5.70 -2.22
N LEU A 104 6.77 4.44 -2.11
CA LEU A 104 8.01 4.10 -1.41
C LEU A 104 9.24 4.73 -2.08
N ALA A 105 9.33 4.68 -3.41
CA ALA A 105 10.44 5.24 -4.17
C ALA A 105 10.56 6.76 -3.96
N LEU A 106 9.44 7.49 -3.98
CA LEU A 106 9.43 8.93 -3.72
C LEU A 106 9.89 9.25 -2.30
N ASN A 107 9.42 8.49 -1.30
CA ASN A 107 9.84 8.67 0.09
C ASN A 107 11.34 8.39 0.28
N LEU A 108 11.86 7.33 -0.33
CA LEU A 108 13.29 7.00 -0.27
C LEU A 108 14.16 8.03 -0.99
N LEU A 109 13.71 8.53 -2.14
CA LEU A 109 14.39 9.60 -2.86
C LEU A 109 14.45 10.87 -2.00
N GLN A 110 13.35 11.25 -1.36
CA GLN A 110 13.30 12.40 -0.47
C GLN A 110 14.24 12.25 0.72
N LEU A 111 14.29 11.05 1.32
CA LEU A 111 15.24 10.73 2.39
C LEU A 111 16.70 10.79 1.91
N ALA A 112 16.99 10.25 0.73
CA ALA A 112 18.34 10.28 0.15
C ALA A 112 18.79 11.72 -0.14
N MET A 113 17.92 12.56 -0.70
CA MET A 113 18.22 13.97 -0.94
C MET A 113 18.57 14.69 0.38
N ARG A 114 17.85 14.41 1.47
CA ARG A 114 18.14 14.97 2.81
C ARG A 114 19.46 14.52 3.43
N LEU A 115 20.00 13.40 3.00
CA LEU A 115 21.29 12.92 3.50
C LEU A 115 22.48 13.55 2.74
N VAL A 116 22.22 14.09 1.55
CA VAL A 116 23.26 14.62 0.65
C VAL A 116 23.32 16.14 0.66
N LEU A 117 22.16 16.81 0.81
CA LEU A 117 22.01 18.27 0.87
C LEU A 117 22.03 18.76 2.33
#